data_AF-A0A967DF10-F1
#
_entry.id   AF-A0A967DF10-F1
#
_cell.length_a   1.000
_cell.length_b   1.000
_cell.length_c   1.000
_cell.angle_alpha   90.00
_cell.angle_beta   90.00
_cell.angle_gamma   90.00
#
_symmetry.space_group_name_H-M   'P 1'
#
loop_
_entity.id
_entity.type
_entity.pdbx_description
1 polymer ?
#
loop_
_entity_poly.entity_id
_entity_poly.type
_entity_poly.pdbx_seq_one_letter_code
_entity_poly.pdbx_strand_id
1 'polypeptide(L)'
;MNLSSLTPPEGQKHRKKRVGRGMGSGTGKTSGRGSKGARSISGYSIMRGFEGGQMPLHRRLPKRGFTNIFKKEFAIVNLRDLVRIGGDNFTADSLMERGVISKLGDGLKILGTGDLTHAITVEAHIFSKAAA
;
A
#
# COMPACT_ATOMS: atom_id res chain seq x y z
N MET A 1 -31.32 2.37 -24.29
CA MET A 1 -31.02 2.05 -22.87
C MET A 1 -31.68 3.14 -22.03
N ASN A 2 -32.60 2.80 -21.12
CA ASN A 2 -33.32 3.79 -20.30
C ASN A 2 -32.47 4.13 -19.07
N LEU A 3 -32.21 5.42 -18.84
CA LEU A 3 -31.40 5.87 -17.70
C LEU A 3 -32.09 5.61 -16.36
N SER A 4 -33.43 5.52 -16.32
CA SER A 4 -34.19 5.31 -15.07
C SER A 4 -34.13 3.89 -14.53
N SER A 5 -33.76 2.90 -15.36
CA SER A 5 -33.67 1.49 -14.96
C SER A 5 -32.28 1.06 -14.48
N LEU A 6 -31.31 1.98 -14.46
CA LEU A 6 -29.94 1.70 -14.00
C LEU A 6 -29.91 1.64 -12.47
N THR A 7 -29.67 0.45 -11.94
CA THR A 7 -29.47 0.22 -10.50
C THR A 7 -28.07 -0.30 -10.23
N PRO A 8 -27.47 0.08 -9.08
CA PRO A 8 -26.18 -0.48 -8.68
C PRO A 8 -26.34 -1.96 -8.31
N PRO A 9 -25.30 -2.79 -8.48
CA PRO A 9 -25.28 -4.15 -7.95
C PRO A 9 -25.58 -4.18 -6.45
N GLU A 10 -26.19 -5.28 -6.02
CA GLU A 10 -26.54 -5.49 -4.62
C GLU A 10 -25.30 -5.40 -3.72
N GLY A 11 -25.42 -4.71 -2.58
CA GLY A 11 -24.31 -4.50 -1.64
C GLY A 11 -23.31 -3.41 -2.03
N GLN A 12 -23.36 -2.84 -3.23
CA GLN A 12 -22.42 -1.77 -3.61
C GLN A 12 -22.65 -0.46 -2.83
N LYS A 13 -23.90 -0.15 -2.46
CA LYS A 13 -24.26 1.08 -1.73
C LYS A 13 -24.77 0.76 -0.34
N HIS A 14 -24.11 1.34 0.67
CA HIS A 14 -24.56 1.28 2.07
C HIS A 14 -25.00 2.66 2.56
N ARG A 15 -26.06 2.68 3.39
CA ARG A 15 -26.57 3.91 3.99
C ARG A 15 -25.57 4.46 5.01
N LYS A 16 -25.18 5.73 4.87
CA LYS A 16 -24.34 6.43 5.86
C LYS A 16 -25.06 6.50 7.21
N LYS A 17 -24.33 6.29 8.31
CA LYS A 17 -24.85 6.45 9.66
C LYS A 17 -25.16 7.92 9.94
N ARG A 18 -26.41 8.22 10.33
CA ARG A 18 -26.85 9.55 10.77
C ARG A 18 -27.12 9.51 12.27
N VAL A 19 -26.26 10.14 13.05
CA VAL A 19 -26.35 10.18 14.51
C VAL A 19 -27.29 11.30 14.98
N GLY A 20 -27.85 11.17 16.19
CA GLY A 20 -28.73 12.17 16.80
C GLY A 20 -30.09 12.29 16.10
N ARG A 21 -30.71 11.16 15.70
CA ARG A 21 -32.01 11.11 15.00
C ARG A 21 -33.04 10.27 15.77
N GLY A 22 -33.26 10.63 17.04
CA GLY A 22 -34.26 9.98 17.91
C GLY A 22 -33.84 8.62 18.46
N MET A 23 -34.62 8.08 19.41
CA MET A 23 -34.28 6.83 20.13
C MET A 23 -34.34 5.60 19.22
N GLY A 24 -35.33 5.51 18.32
CA GLY A 24 -35.48 4.39 17.39
C GLY A 24 -34.34 4.23 16.37
N SER A 25 -33.46 5.22 16.22
CA SER A 25 -32.28 5.15 15.35
C SER A 25 -31.11 4.34 15.93
N GLY A 26 -31.17 3.95 17.21
CA GLY A 26 -30.06 3.30 17.93
C GLY A 26 -28.88 4.22 18.25
N THR A 27 -28.85 5.45 17.72
CA THR A 27 -27.80 6.45 17.98
C THR A 27 -28.38 7.83 18.25
N GLY A 28 -29.45 7.89 19.03
CA GLY A 28 -30.11 9.14 19.45
C GLY A 28 -29.28 9.97 20.44
N LYS A 29 -29.70 9.96 21.71
CA LYS A 29 -29.26 10.88 22.80
C LYS A 29 -27.77 11.21 22.80
N THR A 30 -26.90 10.22 22.92
CA THR A 30 -25.44 10.43 23.02
C THR A 30 -24.72 10.29 21.69
N SER A 31 -25.44 10.04 20.59
CA SER A 31 -24.86 9.85 19.26
C SER A 31 -23.74 8.79 19.20
N GLY A 32 -23.74 7.83 20.14
CA GLY A 32 -22.72 6.78 20.27
C GLY A 32 -21.42 7.21 20.98
N ARG A 33 -21.36 8.42 21.57
CA ARG A 33 -20.16 8.94 22.27
C ARG A 33 -20.14 8.65 23.78
N GLY A 34 -21.20 8.07 24.33
CA GLY A 34 -21.35 7.88 25.78
C GLY A 34 -21.72 9.16 26.53
N SER A 35 -21.57 9.15 27.85
CA SER A 35 -21.92 10.27 28.73
C SER A 35 -20.68 10.99 29.25
N LYS A 36 -20.58 12.30 29.02
CA LYS A 36 -19.51 13.18 29.53
C LYS A 36 -18.10 12.71 29.13
N GLY A 37 -17.08 13.36 29.71
CA GLY A 37 -15.67 13.04 29.49
C GLY A 37 -15.10 13.68 28.23
N ALA A 38 -13.77 13.78 28.16
CA ALA A 38 -13.10 14.51 27.08
C ALA A 38 -13.47 13.96 25.69
N ARG A 39 -13.60 12.63 25.55
CA ARG A 39 -14.01 11.94 24.31
C ARG A 39 -15.42 12.28 23.81
N SER A 40 -16.31 12.80 24.66
CA SER A 40 -17.67 13.18 24.21
C SER A 40 -17.73 14.60 23.67
N ILE A 41 -16.76 15.47 24.02
CA ILE A 41 -16.75 16.89 23.69
C ILE A 41 -16.44 17.10 22.19
N SER A 42 -17.00 18.16 21.60
CA SER A 42 -16.66 18.60 20.24
C SER A 42 -15.18 18.98 20.15
N GLY A 43 -14.53 18.64 19.04
CA GLY A 43 -13.12 18.99 18.81
C GLY A 43 -12.11 18.21 19.65
N TYR A 44 -12.54 17.25 20.47
CA TYR A 44 -11.62 16.39 21.19
C TYR A 44 -10.73 15.61 20.22
N SER A 45 -9.42 15.80 20.38
CA SER A 45 -8.40 15.00 19.72
C SER A 45 -7.35 14.62 20.76
N ILE A 46 -6.79 13.43 20.60
CA ILE A 46 -5.63 12.99 21.36
C ILE A 46 -4.48 12.89 20.37
N MET A 47 -3.30 13.38 20.75
CA MET A 47 -2.08 13.12 20.00
C MET A 47 -1.93 11.60 19.82
N ARG A 48 -1.70 11.15 18.59
CA ARG A 48 -1.42 9.74 18.31
C ARG A 48 -0.22 9.29 19.13
N GLY A 49 -0.40 8.26 19.97
CA GLY A 49 0.62 7.75 20.87
C GLY A 49 0.67 8.39 22.26
N PHE A 50 -0.30 9.22 22.67
CA PHE A 50 -0.41 9.65 24.07
C PHE A 50 -1.03 8.55 24.93
N GLU A 51 -0.34 8.18 26.02
CA GLU A 51 -0.70 7.07 26.93
C GLU A 51 -1.20 7.57 28.31
N GLY A 52 -1.78 8.77 28.37
CA GLY A 52 -2.41 9.27 29.61
C GLY A 52 -1.46 9.83 30.67
N GLY A 53 -0.19 10.05 30.31
CA GLY A 53 0.85 10.60 31.21
C GLY A 53 2.08 9.70 31.34
N GLN A 54 1.94 8.42 31.00
CA GLN A 54 3.07 7.51 30.85
C GLN A 54 3.99 7.95 29.70
N MET A 55 5.30 7.69 29.82
CA MET A 55 6.22 7.83 28.69
C MET A 55 5.78 6.94 27.52
N PRO A 56 5.44 7.50 26.35
CA PRO A 56 4.94 6.73 25.22
C PRO A 56 5.94 5.71 24.69
N LEU A 57 5.46 4.66 24.03
CA LEU A 57 6.30 3.62 23.43
C LEU A 57 7.40 4.17 22.50
N HIS A 58 7.09 5.17 21.68
CA HIS A 58 8.04 5.81 20.75
C HIS A 58 9.16 6.60 21.44
N ARG A 59 9.04 6.87 22.75
CA ARG A 59 10.08 7.48 23.58
C ARG A 59 10.78 6.47 24.48
N ARG A 60 10.07 5.41 24.90
CA ARG A 60 10.61 4.34 25.75
C ARG A 60 11.64 3.49 25.03
N LEU A 61 11.42 3.20 23.76
CA LEU A 61 12.32 2.36 22.98
C LEU A 61 13.49 3.18 22.42
N PRO A 62 14.73 2.65 22.43
CA PRO A 62 15.85 3.32 21.82
C PRO A 62 15.67 3.39 20.29
N LYS A 63 16.14 4.49 19.69
CA LYS A 63 16.28 4.57 18.23
C LYS A 63 17.40 3.63 17.81
N ARG A 64 17.17 2.86 16.73
CA ARG A 64 18.13 1.89 16.21
C ARG A 64 18.30 2.03 14.70
N GLY A 65 19.51 1.79 14.21
CA GLY A 65 19.86 1.88 12.80
C GLY A 65 20.31 3.28 12.36
N PHE A 66 20.70 3.38 11.10
CA PHE A 66 21.07 4.61 10.42
C PHE A 66 20.59 4.57 8.98
N THR A 67 20.41 5.72 8.35
CA THR A 67 20.08 5.81 6.92
C THR A 67 21.39 5.78 6.12
N ASN A 68 21.64 4.71 5.38
CA ASN A 68 22.77 4.67 4.45
C ASN A 68 22.47 5.54 3.22
N ILE A 69 23.16 6.68 3.08
CA ILE A 69 23.02 7.61 1.95
C ILE A 69 23.67 7.06 0.68
N PHE A 70 24.63 6.13 0.83
CA PHE A 70 25.34 5.48 -0.27
C PHE A 70 24.75 4.11 -0.64
N LYS A 71 23.52 3.81 -0.19
CA LYS A 71 22.86 2.57 -0.59
C LYS A 71 22.62 2.61 -2.10
N LYS A 72 23.00 1.54 -2.79
CA LYS A 72 22.68 1.38 -4.20
C LYS A 72 21.23 0.93 -4.35
N GLU A 73 20.45 1.68 -5.10
CA GLU A 73 19.04 1.38 -5.40
C GLU A 73 18.93 0.88 -6.84
N PHE A 74 18.71 -0.42 -6.99
CA PHE A 74 18.51 -1.04 -8.29
C PHE A 74 17.02 -1.13 -8.62
N ALA A 75 16.68 -1.03 -9.90
CA ALA A 75 15.40 -1.50 -10.39
C ALA A 75 15.34 -3.02 -10.27
N ILE A 76 14.36 -3.53 -9.52
CA ILE A 76 14.22 -4.97 -9.24
C ILE A 76 13.11 -5.54 -10.10
N VAL A 77 13.42 -6.58 -10.87
CA VAL A 77 12.45 -7.35 -11.68
C VAL A 77 12.63 -8.84 -11.41
N ASN A 78 11.53 -9.59 -11.32
CA ASN A 78 11.56 -11.04 -11.14
C ASN A 78 11.31 -11.78 -12.46
N LEU A 79 11.80 -13.03 -12.56
CA LEU A 79 11.55 -13.90 -13.72
C LEU A 79 10.06 -14.07 -14.04
N ARG A 80 9.20 -14.24 -13.03
CA ARG A 80 7.74 -14.35 -13.23
C ARG A 80 7.13 -13.15 -13.96
N ASP A 81 7.68 -11.96 -13.73
CA ASP A 81 7.14 -10.72 -14.28
C ASP A 81 7.52 -10.64 -15.76
N LEU A 82 8.76 -11.04 -16.11
CA LEU A 82 9.22 -11.14 -17.50
C LEU A 82 8.40 -12.14 -18.31
N VAL A 83 8.12 -13.33 -17.75
CA VAL A 83 7.29 -14.35 -18.40
C VAL A 83 5.86 -13.85 -18.65
N ARG A 84 5.30 -13.08 -17.72
CA ARG A 84 3.94 -12.50 -17.86
C ARG A 84 3.87 -11.43 -18.95
N ILE A 85 4.92 -10.62 -19.09
CA ILE A 85 4.97 -9.55 -20.07
C ILE A 85 5.10 -10.13 -21.49
N GLY A 86 5.80 -11.26 -21.63
CA GLY A 86 6.03 -11.92 -22.91
C GLY A 86 7.03 -11.17 -23.78
N GLY A 87 7.95 -11.91 -24.40
CA GLY A 87 8.98 -11.38 -25.29
C GLY A 87 10.31 -12.08 -25.08
N ASP A 88 11.15 -12.01 -26.11
CA ASP A 88 12.38 -12.80 -26.16
C ASP A 88 13.60 -12.03 -25.66
N ASN A 89 13.59 -10.69 -25.75
CA ASN A 89 14.71 -9.83 -25.40
C ASN A 89 14.26 -8.72 -24.44
N PHE A 90 14.84 -8.67 -23.25
CA PHE A 90 14.59 -7.62 -22.25
C PHE A 90 15.85 -6.85 -21.91
N THR A 91 15.88 -5.58 -22.31
CA THR A 91 16.87 -4.58 -21.91
C THR A 91 16.26 -3.59 -20.92
N ALA A 92 17.11 -2.83 -20.22
CA ALA A 92 16.67 -1.76 -19.31
C ALA A 92 15.67 -0.79 -19.97
N ASP A 93 15.96 -0.35 -21.20
CA ASP A 93 15.10 0.58 -21.94
C ASP A 93 13.76 -0.07 -22.32
N SER A 94 13.78 -1.32 -22.79
CA SER A 94 12.55 -2.04 -23.13
C SER A 94 11.61 -2.22 -21.94
N LEU A 95 12.16 -2.39 -20.74
CA LEU A 95 11.39 -2.52 -19.51
C LEU A 95 10.85 -1.17 -19.01
N MET A 96 11.53 -0.07 -19.32
CA MET A 96 11.02 1.28 -19.05
C MET A 96 9.91 1.66 -20.02
N GLU A 97 10.05 1.39 -21.31
CA GLU A 97 9.01 1.64 -22.33
C GLU A 97 7.73 0.85 -22.04
N ARG A 98 7.87 -0.40 -21.59
CA ARG A 98 6.74 -1.25 -21.18
C ARG A 98 6.15 -0.88 -19.81
N GLY A 99 6.72 0.11 -19.11
CA GLY A 99 6.23 0.58 -17.80
C GLY A 99 6.45 -0.41 -16.65
N VAL A 100 7.32 -1.40 -16.84
CA VAL A 100 7.67 -2.40 -15.81
C VAL A 100 8.58 -1.78 -14.77
N ILE A 101 9.46 -0.89 -15.22
CA ILE A 101 10.39 -0.13 -14.39
C ILE A 101 10.10 1.35 -14.61
N SER A 102 9.91 2.11 -13.53
CA SER A 102 9.73 3.57 -13.61
C SER A 102 11.04 4.34 -13.55
N LYS A 103 12.03 3.85 -12.78
CA LYS A 103 13.35 4.46 -12.62
C LYS A 103 14.39 3.36 -12.51
N LEU A 104 15.51 3.51 -13.23
CA LEU A 104 16.59 2.54 -13.22
C LEU A 104 17.46 2.62 -11.95
N GLY A 105 17.58 3.80 -11.35
CA GLY A 105 18.47 4.02 -10.21
C GLY A 105 19.93 3.72 -10.59
N ASP A 106 20.59 2.85 -9.83
CA ASP A 106 21.96 2.39 -10.07
C ASP A 106 22.06 1.20 -11.06
N GLY A 107 20.93 0.74 -11.62
CA GLY A 107 20.90 -0.29 -12.66
C GLY A 107 19.78 -1.30 -12.50
N LEU A 108 19.75 -2.29 -13.39
CA LEU A 108 18.76 -3.38 -13.40
C LEU A 108 19.28 -4.60 -12.62
N LYS A 109 18.48 -5.08 -11.66
CA LYS A 109 18.71 -6.32 -10.93
C LYS A 109 17.59 -7.34 -11.16
N ILE A 110 17.95 -8.53 -11.67
CA ILE A 110 17.01 -9.64 -11.89
C ILE A 110 17.05 -10.63 -10.72
N LEU A 111 15.86 -10.99 -10.23
CA LEU A 111 15.65 -11.94 -9.14
C LEU A 111 14.98 -13.23 -9.65
N GLY A 112 15.39 -14.36 -9.08
CA GLY A 112 15.00 -15.71 -9.53
C GLY A 112 13.64 -16.19 -9.04
N THR A 113 12.69 -15.28 -8.80
CA THR A 113 11.35 -15.68 -8.32
C THR A 113 10.46 -16.03 -9.52
N GLY A 114 10.14 -17.31 -9.68
CA GLY A 114 9.24 -17.85 -10.72
C GLY A 114 9.95 -18.70 -11.77
N ASP A 115 9.17 -19.46 -12.53
CA ASP A 115 9.67 -20.41 -13.52
C ASP A 115 9.67 -19.83 -14.93
N LEU A 116 10.70 -20.14 -15.71
CA LEU A 116 10.79 -19.79 -17.12
C LEU A 116 10.09 -20.86 -17.95
N THR A 117 9.05 -20.46 -18.69
CA THR A 117 8.31 -21.36 -19.59
C THR A 117 8.88 -21.38 -21.00
N HIS A 118 9.70 -20.40 -21.36
CA HIS A 118 10.35 -20.24 -22.66
C HIS A 118 11.72 -19.59 -22.48
N ALA A 119 12.57 -19.69 -23.50
CA ALA A 119 13.88 -19.05 -23.50
C ALA A 119 13.71 -17.52 -23.59
N ILE A 120 14.32 -16.79 -22.66
CA ILE A 120 14.30 -15.34 -22.59
C ILE A 120 15.74 -14.86 -22.45
N THR A 121 16.13 -13.88 -23.26
CA THR A 121 17.41 -13.18 -23.12
C THR A 121 17.18 -11.88 -22.33
N VAL A 122 17.99 -11.68 -21.29
CA VAL A 122 17.87 -10.51 -20.41
C VAL A 122 19.23 -9.86 -20.28
N GLU A 123 19.29 -8.56 -20.55
CA GLU A 123 20.48 -7.73 -20.34
C GLU A 123 20.27 -6.91 -19.07
N ALA A 124 20.96 -7.28 -17.99
CA ALA A 124 20.88 -6.61 -16.70
C ALA A 124 22.26 -6.40 -16.07
N HIS A 125 22.32 -5.48 -15.11
CA HIS A 125 23.57 -5.13 -14.43
C HIS A 125 23.93 -6.19 -13.38
N ILE A 126 22.92 -6.77 -12.73
CA ILE A 126 23.10 -7.76 -11.67
C ILE A 126 22.04 -8.86 -11.79
N PHE A 127 22.48 -10.12 -11.64
CA PHE A 127 21.60 -11.26 -11.48
C PHE A 127 21.74 -11.84 -10.07
N SER A 128 20.62 -12.23 -9.45
CA SER A 128 20.68 -13.08 -8.26
C SER A 128 21.20 -14.46 -8.63
N LYS A 129 21.84 -15.18 -7.70
CA LYS A 129 22.36 -16.54 -7.95
C LYS A 129 21.29 -17.51 -8.48
N ALA A 130 20.04 -17.35 -8.08
CA ALA A 130 18.93 -18.17 -8.54
C ALA A 130 18.37 -17.74 -9.91
N ALA A 131 18.80 -16.59 -10.43
CA ALA A 131 18.35 -16.04 -11.73
C ALA A 131 19.40 -16.15 -12.83
N ALA A 132 20.68 -16.32 -12.46
CA ALA A 132 21.77 -16.61 -13.39
C ALA A 132 21.77 -18.09 -13.75
#